data_AF-A0A173SXT2-F1
#
_entry.id   AF-A0A173SXT2-F1
#
_cell.length_a   1.000
_cell.length_b   1.000
_cell.length_c   1.000
_cell.angle_alpha   90.00
_cell.angle_beta   90.00
_cell.angle_gamma   90.00
#
_symmetry.space_group_name_H-M   'P 1'
#
loop_
_entity.id
_entity.type
_entity.pdbx_description
1 polymer ?
#
loop_
_entity_poly.entity_id
_entity_poly.type
_entity_poly.pdbx_seq_one_letter_code
_entity_poly.pdbx_strand_id
1 'polypeptide(L)'
;MDLTTDIVFGADYCGDEVNELAVASFNYVKQDIADVKKRYISLGFHLHEMELCGYHEELGYDNFYECIEKNFHMDKSAVSRVISVWNEFCSKDDADSRKMWIDDRYEKYSYSQLVEMLPLKEQERRRVTSDMTVSQIRNYKKSLKEQTSKKKKSVATSQPTPEKKVPPYERGCITGKNPNGTCACCGCNETVECCADCKEDCNGRCGWIEDKEPVITQPELPVMKNMTQREEFINSYKSWNIWCRNECTEETFYRYDLPDGYAIVVKNYPYYIEWTKEESETEEYYLLDSGYRHFADCKTNMTVLKEHLKNMNKK
;
A
#
# COMPACT_ATOMS: atom_id res chain seq x y z
N MET A 1 -15.26 31.95 -6.11
CA MET A 1 -15.75 30.77 -6.86
C MET A 1 -17.23 30.64 -6.54
N ASP A 2 -18.07 30.48 -7.55
CA ASP A 2 -19.49 30.20 -7.33
C ASP A 2 -19.62 28.81 -6.67
N LEU A 3 -20.05 28.80 -5.41
CA LEU A 3 -20.17 27.59 -4.59
C LEU A 3 -21.33 26.69 -5.04
N THR A 4 -22.13 27.14 -6.02
CA THR A 4 -23.32 26.43 -6.53
C THR A 4 -23.11 25.75 -7.88
N THR A 5 -21.96 25.95 -8.53
CA THR A 5 -21.68 25.52 -9.92
C THR A 5 -21.91 24.03 -10.20
N ASP A 6 -21.81 23.18 -9.18
CA ASP A 6 -21.96 21.71 -9.31
C ASP A 6 -23.25 21.16 -8.66
N ILE A 7 -24.15 22.03 -8.19
CA ILE A 7 -25.41 21.61 -7.56
C ILE A 7 -26.46 21.34 -8.64
N VAL A 8 -26.95 20.10 -8.68
CA VAL A 8 -28.11 19.73 -9.48
C VAL A 8 -29.38 20.03 -8.67
N PHE A 9 -30.07 21.11 -9.02
CA PHE A 9 -31.32 21.47 -8.37
C PHE A 9 -32.48 20.54 -8.77
N GLY A 10 -33.42 20.33 -7.85
CA GLY A 10 -34.63 19.57 -8.12
C GLY A 10 -35.48 20.24 -9.20
N ALA A 11 -36.27 19.45 -9.93
CA ALA A 11 -37.07 19.93 -11.07
C ALA A 11 -38.06 21.06 -10.70
N ASP A 12 -38.51 21.09 -9.45
CA ASP A 12 -39.46 22.08 -8.91
C ASP A 12 -38.77 23.26 -8.20
N TYR A 13 -37.44 23.36 -8.25
CA TYR A 13 -36.72 24.47 -7.63
C TYR A 13 -36.95 25.76 -8.43
N CYS A 14 -37.61 26.73 -7.81
CA CYS A 14 -37.94 28.03 -8.41
C CYS A 14 -37.39 29.23 -7.60
N GLY A 15 -36.35 29.00 -6.78
CA GLY A 15 -35.78 30.03 -5.91
C GLY A 15 -34.75 30.90 -6.64
N ASP A 16 -34.83 32.21 -6.44
CA ASP A 16 -33.87 33.19 -7.00
C ASP A 16 -32.52 33.19 -6.27
N GLU A 17 -32.49 32.78 -5.00
CA GLU A 17 -31.28 32.68 -4.16
C GLU A 17 -31.24 31.34 -3.40
N VAL A 18 -30.08 30.71 -3.37
CA VAL A 18 -29.86 29.44 -2.66
C VAL A 18 -29.41 29.73 -1.24
N ASN A 19 -30.03 29.10 -0.26
CA ASN A 19 -29.64 29.22 1.15
C ASN A 19 -28.17 28.80 1.34
N GLU A 20 -27.33 29.70 1.88
CA GLU A 20 -25.89 29.46 2.07
C GLU A 20 -25.58 28.25 2.96
N LEU A 21 -26.39 27.98 3.99
CA LEU A 21 -26.24 26.80 4.85
C LEU A 21 -26.56 25.51 4.09
N ALA A 22 -27.50 25.55 3.14
CA ALA A 22 -27.79 24.41 2.29
C ALA A 22 -26.62 24.11 1.34
N VAL A 23 -26.01 25.15 0.77
CA VAL A 23 -24.80 25.03 -0.06
C VAL A 23 -23.61 24.49 0.77
N ALA A 24 -23.40 25.00 1.97
CA ALA A 24 -22.36 24.50 2.88
C ALA A 24 -22.57 23.01 3.22
N SER A 25 -23.81 22.63 3.59
CA SER A 25 -24.18 21.24 3.86
C SER A 25 -23.90 20.31 2.68
N PHE A 26 -24.27 20.72 1.46
CA PHE A 26 -23.97 19.97 0.25
C PHE A 26 -22.46 19.79 0.04
N ASN A 27 -21.68 20.84 0.26
CA ASN A 27 -20.23 20.79 0.10
C ASN A 27 -19.55 19.90 1.15
N TYR A 28 -20.06 19.83 2.38
CA TYR A 28 -19.57 18.86 3.37
C TYR A 28 -19.79 17.42 2.91
N VAL A 29 -20.98 17.09 2.40
CA VAL A 29 -21.25 15.76 1.85
C VAL A 29 -20.34 15.43 0.67
N LYS A 30 -20.10 16.40 -0.22
CA LYS A 30 -19.18 16.24 -1.36
C LYS A 30 -17.76 15.95 -0.89
N GLN A 31 -17.29 16.65 0.14
CA GLN A 31 -15.97 16.45 0.74
C GLN A 31 -15.87 15.07 1.40
N ASP A 32 -16.85 14.67 2.21
CA ASP A 32 -16.88 13.37 2.88
C ASP A 32 -16.82 12.22 1.86
N ILE A 33 -17.53 12.33 0.73
CA ILE A 33 -17.46 11.34 -0.35
C ILE A 33 -16.07 11.28 -0.98
N ALA A 34 -15.41 12.43 -1.18
CA ALA A 34 -14.04 12.47 -1.68
C ALA A 34 -13.05 11.84 -0.69
N ASP A 35 -13.25 12.06 0.61
CA ASP A 35 -12.42 11.47 1.66
C ASP A 35 -12.65 9.96 1.78
N VAL A 36 -13.88 9.47 1.58
CA VAL A 36 -14.16 8.02 1.45
C VAL A 36 -13.32 7.40 0.33
N LYS A 37 -13.22 8.05 -0.84
CA LYS A 37 -12.36 7.58 -1.94
C LYS A 37 -10.89 7.52 -1.50
N LYS A 38 -10.37 8.58 -0.90
CA LYS A 38 -8.98 8.63 -0.42
C LYS A 38 -8.70 7.51 0.59
N ARG A 39 -9.58 7.33 1.58
CA ARG A 39 -9.47 6.27 2.59
C ARG A 39 -9.58 4.88 2.00
N TYR A 40 -10.40 4.69 0.96
CA TYR A 40 -10.52 3.40 0.27
C TYR A 40 -9.21 3.01 -0.47
N ILE A 41 -8.53 3.98 -1.09
CA ILE A 41 -7.24 3.74 -1.76
C ILE A 41 -6.15 3.44 -0.73
N SER A 42 -6.06 4.22 0.35
CA SER A 42 -5.14 3.97 1.46
C SER A 42 -5.40 2.62 2.15
N LEU A 43 -6.65 2.21 2.31
CA LEU A 43 -6.98 0.88 2.82
C LEU A 43 -6.43 -0.23 1.91
N GLY A 44 -6.55 -0.08 0.58
CA GLY A 44 -5.99 -1.04 -0.36
C GLY A 44 -4.47 -1.15 -0.28
N PHE A 45 -3.80 -0.02 -0.08
CA PHE A 45 -2.36 0.01 0.19
C PHE A 45 -2.00 -0.77 1.45
N HIS A 46 -2.61 -0.47 2.59
CA HIS A 46 -2.28 -1.13 3.87
C HIS A 46 -2.62 -2.63 3.87
N LEU A 47 -3.72 -3.02 3.22
CA LEU A 47 -4.06 -4.43 3.06
C LEU A 47 -3.01 -5.16 2.23
N HIS A 48 -2.52 -4.55 1.14
CA HIS A 48 -1.48 -5.13 0.32
C HIS A 48 -0.14 -5.22 1.06
N GLU A 49 0.24 -4.17 1.78
CA GLU A 49 1.44 -4.16 2.62
C GLU A 49 1.40 -5.27 3.68
N MET A 50 0.28 -5.41 4.39
CA MET A 50 0.11 -6.43 5.42
C MET A 50 0.19 -7.86 4.84
N GLU A 51 -0.31 -8.07 3.62
CA GLU A 51 -0.17 -9.34 2.89
C GLU A 51 1.27 -9.57 2.45
N LEU A 52 1.93 -8.57 1.86
CA LEU A 52 3.29 -8.64 1.33
C LEU A 52 4.35 -8.86 2.40
N CYS A 53 4.25 -8.15 3.53
CA CYS A 53 5.18 -8.24 4.65
C CYS A 53 4.93 -9.45 5.56
N GLY A 54 3.87 -10.25 5.31
CA GLY A 54 3.58 -11.42 6.13
C GLY A 54 3.13 -11.09 7.56
N TYR A 55 2.71 -9.86 7.87
CA TYR A 55 2.36 -9.46 9.25
C TYR A 55 1.22 -10.28 9.87
N HIS A 56 0.38 -10.91 9.04
CA HIS A 56 -0.62 -11.85 9.52
C HIS A 56 0.01 -13.07 10.23
N GLU A 57 1.19 -13.52 9.80
CA GLU A 57 1.94 -14.62 10.42
C GLU A 57 2.48 -14.23 11.79
N GLU A 58 3.00 -13.01 11.94
CA GLU A 58 3.42 -12.46 13.23
C GLU A 58 2.26 -12.32 14.23
N LEU A 59 1.05 -12.11 13.70
CA LEU A 59 -0.18 -12.10 14.48
C LEU A 59 -0.75 -13.50 14.75
N GLY A 60 -0.08 -14.57 14.28
CA GLY A 60 -0.44 -15.96 14.53
C GLY A 60 -1.49 -16.54 13.58
N TYR A 61 -1.68 -15.95 12.39
CA TYR A 61 -2.58 -16.46 11.36
C TYR A 61 -1.79 -17.06 10.20
N ASP A 62 -2.16 -18.28 9.78
CA ASP A 62 -1.58 -18.93 8.59
C ASP A 62 -2.11 -18.34 7.27
N ASN A 63 -3.18 -17.54 7.33
CA ASN A 63 -3.83 -16.98 6.16
C ASN A 63 -4.21 -15.52 6.36
N PHE A 64 -3.71 -14.66 5.47
CA PHE A 64 -4.03 -13.23 5.45
C PHE A 64 -5.54 -12.95 5.46
N TYR A 65 -6.33 -13.64 4.65
CA TYR A 65 -7.78 -13.38 4.56
C TYR A 65 -8.51 -13.80 5.84
N GLU A 66 -8.07 -14.87 6.51
CA GLU A 66 -8.63 -15.26 7.81
C GLU A 66 -8.34 -14.19 8.87
N CYS A 67 -7.10 -13.69 8.91
CA CYS A 67 -6.72 -12.59 9.81
C CYS A 67 -7.63 -11.38 9.61
N ILE A 68 -7.84 -10.97 8.36
CA ILE A 68 -8.67 -9.80 8.05
C ILE A 68 -10.15 -10.04 8.38
N GLU A 69 -10.69 -11.22 8.07
CA GLU A 69 -12.09 -11.55 8.36
C GLU A 69 -12.37 -11.56 9.87
N LYS A 70 -11.45 -12.14 10.68
CA LYS A 70 -11.63 -12.25 12.13
C LYS A 70 -11.52 -10.90 12.86
N ASN A 71 -10.63 -10.01 12.40
CA ASN A 71 -10.37 -8.74 13.08
C ASN A 71 -11.19 -7.57 12.52
N PHE A 72 -11.47 -7.55 11.22
CA PHE A 72 -12.13 -6.41 10.55
C PHE A 72 -13.46 -6.77 9.90
N HIS A 73 -13.88 -8.04 9.97
CA HIS A 73 -15.15 -8.53 9.40
C HIS A 73 -15.30 -8.23 7.91
N MET A 74 -14.18 -8.26 7.19
CA MET A 74 -14.15 -8.13 5.73
C MET A 74 -13.92 -9.48 5.09
N ASP A 75 -14.84 -9.89 4.22
CA ASP A 75 -14.69 -11.13 3.46
C ASP A 75 -13.58 -11.02 2.40
N LYS A 76 -13.07 -12.18 1.97
CA LYS A 76 -12.03 -12.27 0.94
C LYS A 76 -12.35 -11.48 -0.33
N SER A 77 -13.61 -11.49 -0.78
CA SER A 77 -14.01 -10.81 -2.01
C SER A 77 -13.94 -9.29 -1.87
N ALA A 78 -14.27 -8.77 -0.69
CA ALA A 78 -14.15 -7.36 -0.35
C ALA A 78 -12.67 -6.94 -0.29
N VAL A 79 -11.84 -7.70 0.43
CA VAL A 79 -10.40 -7.47 0.55
C VAL A 79 -9.72 -7.44 -0.81
N SER A 80 -9.91 -8.49 -1.63
CA SER A 80 -9.30 -8.57 -2.96
C SER A 80 -9.77 -7.44 -3.88
N ARG A 81 -11.04 -7.00 -3.76
CA ARG A 81 -11.55 -5.87 -4.55
C ARG A 81 -10.89 -4.56 -4.14
N VAL A 82 -10.73 -4.31 -2.84
CA VAL A 82 -10.08 -3.09 -2.33
C VAL A 82 -8.61 -3.02 -2.79
N ILE A 83 -7.85 -4.11 -2.62
CA ILE A 83 -6.46 -4.22 -3.10
C ILE A 83 -6.40 -4.01 -4.62
N SER A 84 -7.32 -4.60 -5.38
CA SER A 84 -7.34 -4.45 -6.85
C SER A 84 -7.59 -3.01 -7.28
N VAL A 85 -8.50 -2.29 -6.62
CA VAL A 85 -8.77 -0.87 -6.91
C VAL A 85 -7.52 -0.04 -6.65
N TRP A 86 -6.87 -0.22 -5.50
CA TRP A 86 -5.62 0.47 -5.20
C TRP A 86 -4.55 0.14 -6.25
N ASN A 87 -4.27 -1.14 -6.49
CA ASN A 87 -3.22 -1.61 -7.37
C ASN A 87 -3.32 -1.09 -8.82
N GLU A 88 -4.54 -0.80 -9.28
CA GLU A 88 -4.84 -0.34 -10.64
C GLU A 88 -4.89 1.19 -10.76
N PHE A 89 -5.42 1.89 -9.76
CA PHE A 89 -5.77 3.30 -9.87
C PHE A 89 -4.95 4.23 -8.96
N CYS A 90 -4.04 3.69 -8.15
CA CYS A 90 -3.11 4.49 -7.36
C CYS A 90 -2.13 5.26 -8.27
N SER A 91 -1.60 6.36 -7.73
CA SER A 91 -0.48 7.04 -8.34
C SER A 91 0.76 6.15 -8.32
N LYS A 92 1.66 6.40 -9.26
CA LYS A 92 2.94 5.70 -9.38
C LYS A 92 4.03 6.72 -9.65
N ASP A 93 5.21 6.50 -9.09
CA ASP A 93 6.39 7.28 -9.44
C ASP A 93 7.08 6.74 -10.70
N ASP A 94 8.17 7.38 -11.10
CA ASP A 94 8.95 7.01 -12.29
C ASP A 94 9.55 5.60 -12.21
N ALA A 95 9.62 5.00 -11.01
CA ALA A 95 10.07 3.63 -10.79
C ALA A 95 8.94 2.59 -10.83
N ASP A 96 7.71 2.99 -11.17
CA ASP A 96 6.48 2.19 -11.11
C ASP A 96 6.10 1.77 -9.67
N SER A 97 6.66 2.45 -8.65
CA SER A 97 6.31 2.20 -7.24
C SER A 97 4.95 2.81 -6.92
N ARG A 98 4.06 1.96 -6.41
CA ARG A 98 2.66 2.30 -6.13
C ARG A 98 2.54 3.12 -4.84
N LYS A 99 1.76 4.18 -4.88
CA LYS A 99 1.56 5.10 -3.75
C LYS A 99 0.23 4.88 -3.04
N MET A 100 0.07 5.44 -1.85
CA MET A 100 -1.19 5.34 -1.09
C MET A 100 -2.30 6.28 -1.58
N TRP A 101 -1.98 7.21 -2.48
CA TRP A 101 -2.94 8.15 -3.06
C TRP A 101 -3.33 7.75 -4.48
N ILE A 102 -4.44 8.30 -4.94
CA ILE A 102 -4.98 8.06 -6.27
C ILE A 102 -4.14 8.78 -7.33
N ASP A 103 -4.08 8.23 -8.53
CA ASP A 103 -3.50 8.90 -9.69
C ASP A 103 -4.39 10.08 -10.11
N ASP A 104 -3.77 11.22 -10.45
CA ASP A 104 -4.46 12.45 -10.84
C ASP A 104 -5.47 12.25 -11.98
N ARG A 105 -5.21 11.28 -12.88
CA ARG A 105 -6.13 10.90 -13.97
C ARG A 105 -7.49 10.43 -13.46
N TYR A 106 -7.52 9.88 -12.25
CA TYR A 106 -8.71 9.32 -11.62
C TYR A 106 -9.26 10.19 -10.48
N GLU A 107 -8.69 11.37 -10.22
CA GLU A 107 -9.07 12.20 -9.08
C GLU A 107 -10.56 12.59 -9.08
N LYS A 108 -11.13 12.83 -10.26
CA LYS A 108 -12.56 13.20 -10.39
C LYS A 108 -13.53 12.04 -10.31
N TYR A 109 -13.05 10.79 -10.23
CA TYR A 109 -13.90 9.62 -10.18
C TYR A 109 -14.22 9.27 -8.72
N SER A 110 -15.45 8.84 -8.46
CA SER A 110 -15.85 8.22 -7.19
C SER A 110 -15.28 6.81 -7.07
N TYR A 111 -15.08 6.33 -5.83
CA TYR A 111 -14.59 4.97 -5.59
C TYR A 111 -15.47 3.89 -6.26
N SER A 112 -16.80 4.12 -6.29
CA SER A 112 -17.75 3.19 -6.92
C SER A 112 -17.55 3.09 -8.44
N GLN A 113 -17.23 4.21 -9.11
CA GLN A 113 -16.90 4.19 -10.53
C GLN A 113 -15.61 3.39 -10.77
N LEU A 114 -14.58 3.57 -9.92
CA LEU A 114 -13.31 2.83 -10.02
C LEU A 114 -13.53 1.31 -9.88
N VAL A 115 -14.34 0.89 -8.92
CA VAL A 115 -14.74 -0.52 -8.76
C VAL A 115 -15.38 -1.06 -10.04
N GLU A 116 -16.27 -0.29 -10.67
CA GLU A 116 -16.88 -0.71 -11.93
C GLU A 116 -15.89 -0.75 -13.09
N MET A 117 -14.83 0.05 -13.05
CA MET A 117 -13.79 0.12 -14.09
C MET A 117 -12.75 -1.00 -14.00
N LEU A 118 -12.61 -1.69 -12.86
CA LEU A 118 -11.66 -2.79 -12.67
C LEU A 118 -11.66 -3.83 -13.80
N PRO A 119 -12.82 -4.36 -14.26
CA PRO A 119 -12.84 -5.41 -15.27
C PRO A 119 -12.57 -4.92 -16.70
N LEU A 120 -12.51 -3.60 -16.90
CA LEU A 120 -12.26 -2.99 -18.21
C LEU A 120 -10.77 -3.02 -18.53
N LYS A 121 -10.44 -3.23 -19.80
CA LYS A 121 -9.08 -3.03 -20.30
C LYS A 121 -8.77 -1.55 -20.43
N GLU A 122 -7.48 -1.20 -20.46
CA GLU A 122 -7.01 0.19 -20.58
C GLU A 122 -7.67 0.97 -21.73
N GLN A 123 -7.79 0.37 -22.92
CA GLN A 123 -8.47 1.00 -24.06
C GLN A 123 -9.96 1.25 -23.83
N GLU A 124 -10.62 0.37 -23.08
CA GLU A 124 -12.04 0.46 -22.77
C GLU A 124 -12.30 1.49 -21.66
N ARG A 125 -11.36 1.62 -20.70
CA ARG A 125 -11.40 2.61 -19.62
C ARG A 125 -11.30 4.03 -20.13
N ARG A 126 -10.53 4.28 -21.21
CA ARG A 126 -10.45 5.62 -21.86
C ARG A 126 -11.80 6.16 -22.36
N ARG A 127 -12.82 5.31 -22.50
CA ARG A 127 -14.18 5.72 -22.89
C ARG A 127 -15.09 5.99 -21.68
N VAL A 128 -14.60 5.72 -20.47
CA VAL A 128 -15.29 6.06 -19.24
C VAL A 128 -14.81 7.44 -18.79
N THR A 129 -15.75 8.31 -18.46
CA THR A 129 -15.47 9.68 -17.99
C THR A 129 -16.05 9.88 -16.60
N SER A 130 -15.52 10.86 -15.84
CA SER A 130 -15.89 11.08 -14.44
C SER A 130 -17.34 11.52 -14.24
N ASP A 131 -17.98 12.10 -15.27
CA ASP A 131 -19.40 12.48 -15.29
C ASP A 131 -20.36 11.30 -15.51
N MET A 132 -19.85 10.13 -15.93
CA MET A 132 -20.70 8.95 -16.11
C MET A 132 -21.14 8.38 -14.76
N THR A 133 -22.44 8.19 -14.58
CA THR A 133 -22.99 7.44 -13.45
C THR A 133 -22.53 5.98 -13.46
N VAL A 134 -22.49 5.36 -12.27
CA VAL A 134 -22.22 3.91 -12.10
C VAL A 134 -23.11 3.05 -13.01
N SER A 135 -24.38 3.44 -13.20
CA SER A 135 -25.32 2.76 -14.10
C SER A 135 -24.88 2.84 -15.57
N GLN A 136 -24.44 4.01 -16.03
CA GLN A 136 -23.92 4.19 -17.39
C GLN A 136 -22.66 3.34 -17.62
N ILE A 137 -21.75 3.27 -16.64
CA ILE A 137 -20.54 2.41 -16.73
C ILE A 137 -20.93 0.93 -16.82
N ARG A 138 -21.91 0.46 -16.02
CA ARG A 138 -22.43 -0.91 -16.09
C ARG A 138 -23.05 -1.24 -17.45
N ASN A 139 -23.86 -0.32 -17.99
CA ASN A 139 -24.46 -0.48 -19.31
C ASN A 139 -23.41 -0.52 -20.42
N TYR A 140 -22.39 0.32 -20.33
CA TYR A 140 -21.25 0.28 -21.25
C TYR A 140 -20.54 -1.08 -21.21
N LYS A 141 -20.19 -1.59 -20.02
CA LYS A 141 -19.61 -2.94 -19.85
C LYS A 141 -20.47 -4.04 -20.46
N LYS A 142 -21.79 -3.96 -20.29
CA LYS A 142 -22.74 -4.92 -20.88
C LYS A 142 -22.69 -4.89 -22.41
N SER A 143 -22.66 -3.70 -23.01
CA SER A 143 -22.58 -3.55 -24.47
C SER A 143 -21.29 -4.13 -25.06
N LEU A 144 -20.15 -4.01 -24.36
CA LEU A 144 -18.88 -4.63 -24.77
C LEU A 144 -18.97 -6.16 -24.79
N LYS A 145 -19.61 -6.77 -23.79
CA LYS A 145 -19.83 -8.23 -23.72
C LYS A 145 -20.75 -8.74 -24.85
N GLU A 146 -21.76 -7.96 -25.21
CA GLU A 146 -22.66 -8.30 -26.31
C GLU A 146 -21.97 -8.19 -27.67
N GLN A 147 -21.12 -7.18 -27.87
CA GLN A 147 -20.33 -7.04 -29.10
C GLN A 147 -19.31 -8.17 -29.27
N THR A 148 -18.61 -8.57 -28.19
CA THR A 148 -17.70 -9.73 -28.22
C THR A 148 -18.43 -11.04 -28.49
N SER A 149 -19.63 -11.21 -27.94
CA SER A 149 -20.48 -12.40 -28.19
C SER A 149 -20.99 -12.46 -29.63
N LYS A 150 -21.37 -11.33 -30.23
CA LYS A 150 -21.78 -11.25 -31.64
C LYS A 150 -20.62 -11.49 -32.59
N LYS A 151 -19.43 -10.95 -32.30
CA LYS A 151 -18.21 -11.16 -33.09
C LYS A 151 -17.72 -12.62 -33.07
N LYS A 152 -17.91 -13.33 -31.95
CA LYS A 152 -17.65 -14.79 -31.88
C LYS A 152 -18.64 -15.62 -32.72
N LYS A 153 -19.89 -15.18 -32.87
CA LYS A 153 -20.92 -15.89 -33.67
C LYS A 153 -20.75 -15.70 -35.19
N SER A 154 -20.16 -14.60 -35.65
CA SER A 154 -20.02 -14.30 -37.09
C SER A 154 -18.82 -14.97 -37.78
N VAL A 155 -17.95 -15.68 -37.05
CA VAL A 155 -16.70 -16.26 -37.58
C VAL A 155 -16.70 -17.80 -37.58
N ALA A 156 -17.85 -18.45 -37.33
CA ALA A 156 -17.95 -19.91 -37.34
C ALA A 156 -18.13 -20.49 -38.76
N THR A 157 -17.03 -20.63 -39.50
CA THR A 157 -16.83 -21.75 -40.46
C THR A 157 -15.39 -22.21 -40.35
N SER A 158 -15.14 -23.06 -39.35
CA SER A 158 -14.03 -24.03 -39.34
C SER A 158 -14.20 -24.96 -38.14
N GLN A 159 -13.94 -26.24 -38.39
CA GLN A 159 -14.17 -27.41 -37.54
C GLN A 159 -13.63 -27.29 -36.10
N PRO A 160 -14.18 -28.06 -35.15
CA PRO A 160 -13.67 -28.09 -33.78
C PRO A 160 -12.29 -28.75 -33.72
N THR A 161 -11.28 -27.97 -33.32
CA THR A 161 -9.97 -28.48 -32.90
C THR A 161 -10.09 -29.08 -31.49
N PRO A 162 -9.50 -30.25 -31.20
CA PRO A 162 -9.59 -30.85 -29.87
C PRO A 162 -8.84 -30.01 -28.84
N GLU A 163 -9.41 -29.88 -27.64
CA GLU A 163 -8.76 -29.33 -26.46
C GLU A 163 -7.45 -30.10 -26.19
N LYS A 164 -6.32 -29.41 -26.34
CA LYS A 164 -5.02 -29.93 -25.93
C LYS A 164 -4.96 -29.92 -24.40
N LYS A 165 -4.92 -31.10 -23.80
CA LYS A 165 -4.47 -31.29 -22.42
C LYS A 165 -3.01 -30.86 -22.33
N VAL A 166 -2.72 -29.92 -21.45
CA VAL A 166 -1.38 -29.37 -21.27
C VAL A 166 -0.51 -30.37 -20.47
N PRO A 167 0.70 -30.73 -20.92
CA PRO A 167 1.53 -31.74 -20.26
C PRO A 167 2.19 -31.24 -18.95
N PRO A 168 2.70 -32.17 -18.10
CA PRO A 168 3.11 -31.87 -16.71
C PRO A 168 4.32 -30.93 -16.49
N TYR A 169 5.00 -30.47 -17.55
CA TYR A 169 6.20 -29.63 -17.43
C TYR A 169 5.91 -28.12 -17.28
N GLU A 170 4.64 -27.71 -17.21
CA GLU A 170 4.24 -26.34 -16.87
C GLU A 170 4.07 -26.10 -15.36
N ARG A 171 4.47 -27.05 -14.50
CA ARG A 171 4.59 -26.79 -13.07
C ARG A 171 5.90 -26.04 -12.83
N GLY A 172 5.80 -24.73 -12.61
CA GLY A 172 6.91 -23.96 -12.06
C GLY A 172 7.45 -24.60 -10.77
N CYS A 173 8.66 -24.20 -10.39
CA CYS A 173 9.34 -24.67 -9.17
C CYS A 173 8.40 -24.69 -7.95
N ILE A 174 8.49 -25.69 -7.06
CA ILE A 174 7.58 -25.83 -5.90
C ILE A 174 7.59 -24.58 -5.00
N THR A 175 8.70 -23.85 -4.98
CA THR A 175 8.89 -22.61 -4.21
C THR A 175 8.40 -21.35 -4.94
N GLY A 176 7.88 -21.48 -6.17
CA GLY A 176 7.36 -20.37 -6.98
C GLY A 176 8.42 -19.44 -7.59
N LYS A 177 9.71 -19.60 -7.25
CA LYS A 177 10.78 -18.66 -7.62
C LYS A 177 11.29 -18.76 -9.07
N ASN A 178 10.96 -19.83 -9.80
CA ASN A 178 11.32 -19.98 -11.22
C ASN A 178 10.13 -20.53 -12.03
N PRO A 179 9.62 -19.77 -13.03
CA PRO A 179 8.48 -20.19 -13.87
C PRO A 179 8.75 -21.44 -14.72
N ASN A 180 10.01 -21.72 -15.07
CA ASN A 180 10.38 -22.76 -16.04
C ASN A 180 10.94 -24.04 -15.40
N GLY A 181 11.00 -24.11 -14.06
CA GLY A 181 11.42 -25.31 -13.32
C GLY A 181 12.85 -25.81 -13.59
N THR A 182 13.69 -25.06 -14.32
CA THR A 182 15.04 -25.52 -14.71
C THR A 182 16.10 -24.52 -14.24
N CYS A 183 17.03 -24.95 -13.39
CA CYS A 183 18.18 -24.17 -12.95
C CYS A 183 19.38 -24.46 -13.86
N ALA A 184 19.96 -23.43 -14.48
CA ALA A 184 21.14 -23.57 -15.35
C ALA A 184 22.48 -23.37 -14.61
N CYS A 185 22.47 -23.26 -13.28
CA CYS A 185 23.60 -22.69 -12.52
C CYS A 185 24.61 -23.73 -12.02
N CYS A 186 24.21 -24.99 -11.93
CA CYS A 186 25.08 -26.10 -11.55
C CYS A 186 25.21 -26.99 -12.78
N GLY A 187 26.42 -27.12 -13.34
CA GLY A 187 26.73 -28.04 -14.45
C GLY A 187 26.60 -29.53 -14.09
N CYS A 188 25.67 -29.89 -13.21
CA CYS A 188 25.26 -31.25 -12.93
C CYS A 188 24.25 -31.65 -14.00
N ASN A 189 24.62 -32.61 -14.84
CA ASN A 189 23.74 -33.18 -15.88
C ASN A 189 22.57 -34.03 -15.30
N GLU A 190 22.16 -33.77 -14.05
CA GLU A 190 21.04 -34.45 -13.40
C GLU A 190 19.91 -33.44 -13.21
N THR A 191 18.76 -33.74 -13.81
CA THR A 191 17.55 -32.92 -13.71
C THR A 191 16.96 -33.03 -12.30
N VAL A 192 17.21 -32.02 -11.46
CA VAL A 192 16.49 -31.84 -10.19
C VAL A 192 15.29 -30.93 -10.41
N GLU A 193 14.15 -31.24 -9.76
CA GLU A 193 12.90 -30.47 -9.92
C GLU A 193 12.91 -29.13 -9.16
N CYS A 194 13.80 -28.95 -8.19
CA CYS A 194 13.94 -27.73 -7.39
C CYS A 194 15.40 -27.47 -6.96
N CYS A 195 15.81 -26.20 -6.90
CA CYS A 195 17.13 -25.82 -6.33
C CYS A 195 17.26 -26.16 -4.85
N ALA A 196 16.15 -26.25 -4.11
CA ALA A 196 16.13 -26.59 -2.69
C ALA A 196 16.48 -28.07 -2.43
N ASP A 197 16.35 -28.91 -3.45
CA ASP A 197 16.67 -30.34 -3.38
C ASP A 197 18.11 -30.64 -3.86
N CYS A 198 18.90 -29.60 -4.12
CA CYS A 198 20.28 -29.75 -4.56
C CYS A 198 21.18 -30.16 -3.38
N LYS A 199 22.09 -31.10 -3.62
CA LYS A 199 23.04 -31.57 -2.58
C LYS A 199 24.13 -30.55 -2.25
N GLU A 200 24.40 -29.62 -3.16
CA GLU A 200 25.43 -28.58 -3.01
C GLU A 200 24.78 -27.21 -2.90
N ASP A 201 25.35 -26.37 -2.04
CA ASP A 201 24.82 -25.05 -1.71
C ASP A 201 24.95 -24.08 -2.91
N CYS A 202 23.93 -23.22 -3.11
CA CYS A 202 23.84 -22.38 -4.30
C CYS A 202 24.93 -21.30 -4.32
N ASN A 203 25.72 -21.22 -5.39
CA ASN A 203 26.82 -20.25 -5.53
C ASN A 203 26.39 -18.79 -5.81
N GLY A 204 25.13 -18.44 -5.56
CA GLY A 204 24.61 -17.08 -5.65
C GLY A 204 24.43 -16.51 -7.07
N ARG A 205 24.87 -17.19 -8.14
CA ARG A 205 24.78 -16.66 -9.53
C ARG A 205 23.37 -16.61 -10.12
N CYS A 206 22.36 -17.06 -9.38
CA CYS A 206 20.99 -17.12 -9.88
C CYS A 206 20.17 -15.83 -9.60
N GLY A 207 20.60 -14.96 -8.68
CA GLY A 207 19.92 -13.69 -8.38
C GLY A 207 18.59 -13.82 -7.60
N TRP A 208 18.28 -15.00 -7.06
CA TRP A 208 16.99 -15.31 -6.38
C TRP A 208 17.11 -15.57 -4.87
N ILE A 209 18.31 -15.44 -4.31
CA ILE A 209 18.61 -15.54 -2.89
C ILE A 209 19.07 -14.16 -2.45
N GLU A 210 18.44 -13.61 -1.42
CA GLU A 210 18.79 -12.30 -0.86
C GLU A 210 20.21 -12.33 -0.30
N ASP A 211 20.98 -11.30 -0.60
CA ASP A 211 22.31 -11.09 -0.02
C ASP A 211 22.17 -10.94 1.50
N LYS A 212 23.11 -11.53 2.26
CA LYS A 212 23.16 -11.33 3.72
C LYS A 212 23.27 -9.84 4.03
N GLU A 213 22.33 -9.31 4.82
CA GLU A 213 22.28 -7.89 5.17
C GLU A 213 23.63 -7.40 5.75
N PRO A 214 24.07 -6.18 5.37
CA PRO A 214 25.26 -5.58 5.95
C PRO A 214 25.05 -5.27 7.44
N VAL A 215 26.04 -5.58 8.27
CA VAL A 215 26.06 -5.16 9.69
C VAL A 215 26.25 -3.65 9.74
N ILE A 216 25.17 -2.90 9.99
CA ILE A 216 25.20 -1.44 10.14
C ILE A 216 25.64 -1.09 11.57
N THR A 217 26.75 -0.37 11.71
CA THR A 217 27.31 0.07 13.00
C THR A 217 26.60 1.32 13.53
N GLN A 218 25.92 1.22 14.68
CA GLN A 218 25.27 2.35 15.38
C GLN A 218 26.31 3.40 15.86
N PRO A 219 26.02 4.72 15.76
CA PRO A 219 26.87 5.78 16.34
C PRO A 219 26.99 5.69 17.87
N GLU A 220 28.14 6.05 18.45
CA GLU A 220 28.31 6.07 19.92
C GLU A 220 27.38 7.07 20.61
N LEU A 221 26.88 6.71 21.81
CA LEU A 221 25.95 7.55 22.57
C LEU A 221 26.69 8.75 23.17
N PRO A 222 26.35 10.00 22.79
CA PRO A 222 27.06 11.17 23.30
C PRO A 222 26.78 11.42 24.79
N VAL A 223 27.77 12.00 25.48
CA VAL A 223 27.62 12.41 26.88
C VAL A 223 26.76 13.68 26.97
N MET A 224 25.51 13.51 27.43
CA MET A 224 24.54 14.61 27.56
C MET A 224 24.40 15.07 29.02
N LYS A 225 24.70 16.35 29.30
CA LYS A 225 24.66 16.94 30.65
C LYS A 225 23.35 17.67 30.95
N ASN A 226 22.80 18.40 29.98
CA ASN A 226 21.60 19.23 30.17
C ASN A 226 20.42 18.77 29.28
N MET A 227 19.25 19.42 29.43
CA MET A 227 18.05 19.05 28.67
C MET A 227 18.16 19.40 27.18
N THR A 228 18.83 20.50 26.84
CA THR A 228 19.07 20.93 25.46
C THR A 228 19.89 19.91 24.68
N GLN A 229 20.97 19.40 25.25
CA GLN A 229 21.81 18.37 24.63
C GLN A 229 21.07 17.05 24.39
N ARG A 230 20.09 16.71 25.23
CA ARG A 230 19.23 15.53 25.04
C ARG A 230 18.26 15.73 23.89
N GLU A 231 17.73 16.93 23.76
CA GLU A 231 16.88 17.32 22.63
C GLU A 231 17.66 17.33 21.32
N GLU A 232 18.85 17.94 21.30
CA GLU A 232 19.75 17.96 20.15
C GLU A 232 20.13 16.54 19.69
N PHE A 233 20.37 15.63 20.63
CA PHE A 233 20.61 14.22 20.32
C PHE A 233 19.38 13.56 19.67
N ILE A 234 18.18 13.74 20.21
CA ILE A 234 16.97 13.16 19.61
C ILE A 234 16.73 13.77 18.23
N ASN A 235 16.89 15.09 18.08
CA ASN A 235 16.72 15.79 16.80
C ASN A 235 17.79 15.43 15.75
N SER A 236 18.89 14.80 16.16
CA SER A 236 19.87 14.24 15.23
C SER A 236 19.48 12.85 14.71
N TYR A 237 18.23 12.42 14.90
CA TYR A 237 17.72 11.10 14.51
C TYR A 237 18.01 10.71 13.05
N LYS A 238 18.10 11.68 12.13
CA LYS A 238 18.46 11.42 10.72
C LYS A 238 19.88 10.86 10.53
N SER A 239 20.74 10.96 11.55
CA SER A 239 22.07 10.35 11.59
C SER A 239 22.09 8.94 12.20
N TRP A 240 20.96 8.46 12.72
CA TRP A 240 20.83 7.13 13.30
C TRP A 240 20.59 6.08 12.22
N ASN A 241 20.61 4.82 12.63
CA ASN A 241 20.33 3.71 11.74
C ASN A 241 18.86 3.75 11.30
N ILE A 242 18.63 3.56 10.00
CA ILE A 242 17.29 3.33 9.47
C ILE A 242 16.90 1.91 9.86
N TRP A 243 15.84 1.76 10.65
CA TRP A 243 15.31 0.47 11.07
C TRP A 243 14.44 -0.14 9.98
N CYS A 244 13.55 0.68 9.43
CA CYS A 244 12.80 0.34 8.23
C CYS A 244 12.38 1.61 7.50
N ARG A 245 12.18 1.48 6.20
CA ARG A 245 11.63 2.53 5.35
C ARG A 245 10.44 1.96 4.60
N ASN A 246 9.34 2.67 4.65
CA ASN A 246 8.17 2.37 3.86
C ASN A 246 8.18 3.26 2.62
N GLU A 247 8.56 2.70 1.46
CA GLU A 247 8.65 3.46 0.21
C GLU A 247 7.30 4.00 -0.29
N CYS A 248 6.21 3.39 0.17
CA CYS A 248 4.87 3.70 -0.29
C CYS A 248 4.18 4.78 0.56
N THR A 249 4.46 4.82 1.86
CA THR A 249 4.03 5.91 2.76
C THR A 249 5.05 7.01 2.93
N GLU A 250 6.26 6.79 2.41
CA GLU A 250 7.44 7.64 2.58
C GLU A 250 7.85 7.82 4.06
N GLU A 251 7.33 6.96 4.93
CA GLU A 251 7.70 6.90 6.34
C GLU A 251 9.09 6.28 6.49
N THR A 252 9.95 6.95 7.24
CA THR A 252 11.27 6.42 7.61
C THR A 252 11.34 6.29 9.13
N PHE A 253 11.65 5.09 9.60
CA PHE A 253 11.82 4.80 11.02
C PHE A 253 13.30 4.75 11.35
N TYR A 254 13.76 5.71 12.15
CA TYR A 254 15.12 5.78 12.66
C TYR A 254 15.17 5.17 14.05
N ARG A 255 16.10 4.24 14.30
CA ARG A 255 16.22 3.55 15.58
C ARG A 255 17.58 3.78 16.21
N TYR A 256 17.55 3.96 17.53
CA TYR A 256 18.74 4.02 18.37
C TYR A 256 18.56 3.12 19.59
N ASP A 257 19.38 2.09 19.70
CA ASP A 257 19.37 1.16 20.83
C ASP A 257 20.17 1.74 22.00
N LEU A 258 19.54 1.79 23.18
CA LEU A 258 20.10 2.35 24.40
C LEU A 258 20.77 1.26 25.26
N PRO A 259 21.81 1.61 26.04
CA PRO A 259 22.51 0.63 26.89
C PRO A 259 21.66 -0.01 27.99
N ASP A 260 20.54 0.60 28.37
CA ASP A 260 19.63 0.09 29.40
C ASP A 260 18.58 -0.90 28.85
N GLY A 261 18.66 -1.24 27.56
CA GLY A 261 17.81 -2.21 26.89
C GLY A 261 16.54 -1.61 26.27
N TYR A 262 16.37 -0.29 26.33
CA TYR A 262 15.33 0.42 25.58
C TYR A 262 15.81 0.78 24.17
N ALA A 263 14.88 1.08 23.27
CA ALA A 263 15.18 1.67 21.98
C ALA A 263 14.33 2.91 21.73
N ILE A 264 14.96 3.97 21.22
CA ILE A 264 14.24 5.15 20.72
C ILE A 264 13.99 4.94 19.24
N VAL A 265 12.73 5.11 18.82
CA VAL A 265 12.36 5.10 17.40
C VAL A 265 11.71 6.43 17.05
N VAL A 266 12.23 7.08 16.00
CA VAL A 266 11.64 8.29 15.42
C VAL A 266 11.07 7.93 14.06
N LYS A 267 9.75 8.06 13.94
CA LYS A 267 9.04 7.95 12.67
C LYS A 267 8.98 9.34 12.05
N ASN A 268 9.61 9.53 10.90
CA ASN A 268 9.55 10.77 10.13
C ASN A 268 8.80 10.50 8.82
N TYR A 269 7.88 11.38 8.45
CA TYR A 269 7.13 11.27 7.20
C TYR A 269 6.76 12.63 6.62
N PRO A 270 6.78 12.77 5.28
CA PRO A 270 6.35 13.97 4.61
C PRO A 270 4.82 14.09 4.64
N TYR A 271 4.33 15.32 4.68
CA TYR A 271 2.93 15.66 4.50
C TYR A 271 2.80 16.97 3.73
N TYR A 272 1.72 17.09 2.95
CA TYR A 272 1.45 18.27 2.15
C TYR A 272 0.55 19.25 2.91
N ILE A 273 1.01 20.48 3.08
CA ILE A 273 0.21 21.55 3.69
C ILE A 273 -0.58 22.25 2.59
N GLU A 274 -1.88 21.97 2.50
CA GLU A 274 -2.74 22.47 1.42
C GLU A 274 -2.78 24.01 1.32
N TRP A 275 -2.73 24.70 2.46
CA TRP A 275 -2.85 26.17 2.52
C TRP A 275 -1.59 26.91 2.07
N THR A 276 -0.40 26.32 2.32
CA THR A 276 0.88 26.90 1.89
C THR A 276 1.37 26.30 0.58
N LYS A 277 0.80 25.16 0.16
CA LYS A 277 1.23 24.36 -0.99
C LYS A 277 2.68 23.89 -0.88
N GLU A 278 3.14 23.65 0.34
CA GLU A 278 4.51 23.23 0.63
C GLU A 278 4.51 21.81 1.22
N GLU A 279 5.55 21.06 0.89
CA GLU A 279 5.88 19.82 1.58
C GLU A 279 6.54 20.16 2.93
N SER A 280 6.04 19.51 3.97
CA SER A 280 6.59 19.60 5.31
C SER A 280 6.83 18.19 5.82
N GLU A 281 7.67 18.06 6.84
CA GLU A 281 7.91 16.79 7.50
C GLU A 281 7.34 16.86 8.92
N THR A 282 6.82 15.73 9.39
CA THR A 282 6.41 15.58 10.79
C THR A 282 7.03 14.33 11.40
N GLU A 283 7.01 14.29 12.72
CA GLU A 283 7.77 13.35 13.52
C GLU A 283 6.89 12.76 14.62
N GLU A 284 6.95 11.45 14.77
CA GLU A 284 6.37 10.74 15.90
C GLU A 284 7.47 9.97 16.65
N TYR A 285 7.41 10.01 17.98
CA TYR A 285 8.42 9.43 18.84
C TYR A 285 7.89 8.19 19.54
N TYR A 286 8.74 7.17 19.67
CA TYR A 286 8.43 5.92 20.34
C TYR A 286 9.59 5.51 21.26
N LEU A 287 9.26 4.95 22.43
CA LEU A 287 10.22 4.40 23.38
C LEU A 287 9.87 2.93 23.63
N LEU A 288 10.66 2.04 23.06
CA LEU A 288 10.43 0.61 23.06
C LEU A 288 11.13 -0.01 24.26
N ASP A 289 10.39 -0.72 25.11
CA ASP A 289 10.95 -1.54 26.18
C ASP A 289 11.10 -3.00 25.72
N SER A 290 12.07 -3.76 26.25
CA SER A 290 12.29 -5.16 25.81
C SER A 290 11.08 -6.13 25.92
N GLY A 291 9.99 -5.73 26.59
CA GLY A 291 8.76 -6.50 26.75
C GLY A 291 7.52 -5.87 26.12
N TYR A 292 7.64 -4.88 25.24
CA TYR A 292 6.48 -4.23 24.64
C TYR A 292 5.68 -5.22 23.78
N ARG A 293 4.34 -5.13 23.83
CA ARG A 293 3.45 -6.05 23.10
C ARG A 293 3.01 -5.50 21.74
N HIS A 294 2.77 -4.18 21.66
CA HIS A 294 2.40 -3.50 20.42
C HIS A 294 3.21 -2.22 20.26
N PHE A 295 3.70 -1.96 19.05
CA PHE A 295 4.49 -0.76 18.75
C PHE A 295 3.72 0.54 19.05
N ALA A 296 2.41 0.56 18.80
CA ALA A 296 1.54 1.71 19.09
C ALA A 296 1.52 2.09 20.58
N ASP A 297 1.68 1.12 21.49
CA ASP A 297 1.70 1.35 22.94
C ASP A 297 2.98 2.09 23.38
N CYS A 298 4.04 2.02 22.58
CA CYS A 298 5.32 2.68 22.82
C CYS A 298 5.31 4.17 22.45
N LYS A 299 4.22 4.70 21.88
CA LYS A 299 4.14 6.09 21.44
C LYS A 299 4.35 7.03 22.61
N THR A 300 5.26 7.99 22.42
CA THR A 300 5.70 8.91 23.47
C THR A 300 5.89 10.32 22.93
N ASN A 301 6.48 11.20 23.75
CA ASN A 301 6.80 12.57 23.36
C ASN A 301 8.23 12.96 23.78
N MET A 302 8.69 14.07 23.21
CA MET A 302 10.03 14.62 23.44
C MET A 302 10.37 14.80 24.92
N THR A 303 9.42 15.23 25.76
CA THR A 303 9.65 15.43 27.20
C THR A 303 10.00 14.12 27.90
N VAL A 304 9.22 13.06 27.64
CA VAL A 304 9.44 11.74 28.24
C VAL A 304 10.78 11.15 27.79
N LEU A 305 11.12 11.27 26.50
CA LEU A 305 12.42 10.81 25.99
C LEU A 305 13.59 11.52 26.70
N LYS A 306 13.52 12.84 26.84
CA LYS A 306 14.56 13.61 27.55
C LYS A 306 14.68 13.23 29.03
N GLU A 307 13.57 12.94 29.69
CA GLU A 307 13.59 12.46 31.07
C GLU A 307 14.19 11.07 31.20
N HIS A 308 13.85 10.16 30.27
CA HIS A 308 14.43 8.82 30.21
C HIS A 308 15.96 8.89 30.01
N LEU A 309 16.43 9.65 29.01
CA LEU A 309 17.85 9.93 28.78
C LEU A 309 18.56 10.57 29.99
N LYS A 310 17.85 11.36 30.80
CA LYS A 310 18.41 11.93 32.04
C LYS A 310 18.56 10.89 33.14
N ASN A 311 17.62 9.96 33.24
CA ASN A 311 17.61 8.95 34.29
C ASN A 311 18.60 7.81 34.03
N MET A 312 18.92 7.53 32.76
CA MET A 312 19.98 6.57 32.40
C MET A 312 21.36 6.97 32.94
N ASN A 313 21.74 8.24 32.85
CA ASN A 313 23.05 8.75 33.33
C ASN A 313 23.21 8.75 34.86
N LYS A 314 22.22 8.24 35.62
CA LYS A 314 22.23 8.20 37.09
C LYS A 314 22.44 6.79 37.67
N LYS A 315 22.53 5.76 36.82
CA LYS A 315 22.88 4.40 37.22
C LYS A 315 24.35 4.12 36.90
#